data_AF-A0A812WDU1-F1
#
_entry.id   AF-A0A812WDU1-F1
#
_cell.length_a   1.000
_cell.length_b   1.000
_cell.length_c   1.000
_cell.angle_alpha   90.00
_cell.angle_beta   90.00
_cell.angle_gamma   90.00
#
_symmetry.space_group_name_H-M   'P 1'
#
loop_
_entity.id
_entity.type
_entity.pdbx_description
1 polymer ?
#
loop_
_entity_poly.entity_id
_entity_poly.type
_entity_poly.pdbx_seq_one_letter_code
_entity_poly.pdbx_strand_id
1 'polypeptide(L)'
;VEDLASLPWETLWQKLEAQGWQIEHGPRGKGRQAYYLPPGVKRGPGKKNRVDYFDSRKLVLQLLSCKDGGDTEASAAEAPEQ
;
A
#
# COMPACT_ATOMS: atom_id res chain seq x y z
N VAL A 1 8.76 -9.38 -18.57
CA VAL A 1 8.51 -8.39 -17.51
C VAL A 1 7.04 -8.01 -17.61
N GLU A 2 6.22 -8.48 -16.67
CA GLU A 2 4.79 -8.15 -16.69
C GLU A 2 4.61 -6.71 -16.21
N ASP A 3 4.05 -5.87 -17.07
CA ASP A 3 3.71 -4.49 -16.73
C ASP A 3 2.52 -4.50 -15.76
N LEU A 4 2.83 -4.54 -14.46
CA LEU A 4 1.82 -4.54 -13.39
C LEU A 4 0.93 -3.29 -13.44
N ALA A 5 1.41 -2.18 -14.03
CA ALA A 5 0.66 -0.94 -14.14
C ALA A 5 -0.46 -0.99 -15.20
N SER A 6 -0.40 -1.94 -16.15
CA SER A 6 -1.45 -2.14 -17.16
C SER A 6 -2.55 -3.11 -16.73
N LEU A 7 -2.40 -3.81 -15.60
CA LEU A 7 -3.41 -4.75 -15.10
C LEU A 7 -4.62 -4.01 -14.50
N PRO A 8 -5.83 -4.61 -14.55
CA PRO A 8 -6.97 -4.09 -13.82
C PRO A 8 -6.66 -4.03 -12.32
N TRP A 9 -7.11 -2.96 -11.67
CA TRP A 9 -6.78 -2.67 -10.27
C TRP A 9 -7.06 -3.85 -9.33
N GLU A 10 -8.15 -4.59 -9.55
CA GLU A 10 -8.52 -5.74 -8.72
C GLU A 10 -7.48 -6.86 -8.78
N THR A 11 -7.02 -7.23 -9.98
CA THR A 11 -5.97 -8.23 -10.18
C THR A 11 -4.63 -7.75 -9.63
N LEU A 12 -4.31 -6.47 -9.86
CA LEU A 12 -3.10 -5.87 -9.31
C LEU A 12 -3.14 -5.90 -7.78
N TRP A 13 -4.25 -5.48 -7.19
CA TRP A 13 -4.42 -5.39 -5.75
C TRP A 13 -4.32 -6.77 -5.11
N GLN A 14 -4.90 -7.82 -5.71
CA GLN A 14 -4.73 -9.20 -5.25
C GLN A 14 -3.25 -9.64 -5.23
N LYS A 15 -2.46 -9.25 -6.25
CA LYS A 15 -1.00 -9.49 -6.25
C LYS A 15 -0.31 -8.70 -5.15
N LEU A 16 -0.70 -7.43 -4.93
CA LEU A 16 -0.13 -6.58 -3.88
C LEU A 16 -0.48 -7.12 -2.47
N GLU A 17 -1.71 -7.56 -2.24
CA GLU A 17 -2.13 -8.20 -0.98
C GLU A 17 -1.33 -9.47 -0.72
N ALA A 18 -1.09 -10.29 -1.75
CA ALA A 18 -0.22 -11.46 -1.64
C ALA A 18 1.24 -11.10 -1.30
N GLN A 19 1.69 -9.89 -1.68
CA GLN A 19 2.98 -9.33 -1.27
C GLN A 19 2.94 -8.68 0.13
N GLY A 20 1.79 -8.67 0.80
CA GLY A 20 1.59 -8.10 2.13
C GLY A 20 1.15 -6.64 2.16
N TRP A 21 0.73 -6.07 1.03
CA TRP A 21 0.06 -4.76 1.03
C TRP A 21 -1.28 -4.85 1.76
N GLN A 22 -1.67 -3.75 2.42
CA GLN A 22 -2.91 -3.68 3.18
C GLN A 22 -3.69 -2.41 2.84
N ILE A 23 -5.02 -2.45 2.93
CA ILE A 23 -5.87 -1.26 2.91
C ILE A 23 -6.37 -0.97 4.32
N GLU A 24 -6.04 0.20 4.84
CA GLU A 24 -6.61 0.71 6.08
C GLU A 24 -7.59 1.84 5.80
N HIS A 25 -8.76 1.78 6.41
CA HIS A 25 -9.75 2.85 6.33
C HIS A 25 -9.60 3.80 7.50
N GLY A 26 -8.96 4.95 7.26
CA GLY A 26 -8.74 5.97 8.27
C GLY A 26 -9.77 7.11 8.21
N PRO A 27 -9.98 7.85 9.30
CA PRO A 27 -10.76 9.07 9.27
C PRO A 27 -10.06 10.13 8.41
N ARG A 28 -10.82 10.78 7.51
CA ARG A 28 -10.40 11.97 6.77
C ARG A 28 -11.50 13.03 6.89
N GLY A 29 -11.31 13.95 7.83
CA GLY A 29 -12.32 14.96 8.14
C GLY A 29 -13.63 14.31 8.60
N LYS A 30 -14.72 14.54 7.86
CA LYS A 30 -16.05 13.96 8.14
C LYS A 30 -16.28 12.56 7.53
N GLY A 31 -15.33 12.04 6.75
CA GLY A 31 -15.47 10.77 6.03
C GLY A 31 -14.43 9.72 6.43
N ARG A 32 -14.55 8.53 5.83
CA ARG A 32 -13.52 7.48 5.85
C ARG A 32 -12.80 7.47 4.51
N GLN A 33 -11.49 7.26 4.54
CA GLN A 33 -10.66 7.13 3.35
C GLN A 33 -9.82 5.86 3.42
N ALA A 34 -9.75 5.14 2.29
CA ALA A 34 -8.84 4.03 2.11
C ALA A 34 -7.41 4.55 1.94
N TYR A 35 -6.50 4.03 2.76
CA TYR A 35 -5.06 4.20 2.65
C TYR A 35 -4.45 2.86 2.26
N TYR A 36 -3.59 2.86 1.27
CA TYR A 36 -2.86 1.71 0.76
C TYR A 36 -1.48 1.70 1.41
N LEU A 37 -1.25 0.72 2.27
CA LEU A 37 -0.01 0.55 3.00
C LEU A 37 0.80 -0.55 2.32
N PRO A 38 2.07 -0.30 1.95
CA PRO A 38 2.96 -1.36 1.52
C PRO A 38 3.22 -2.35 2.66
N PRO A 39 3.70 -3.56 2.33
CA PRO A 39 4.06 -4.55 3.33
C PRO A 39 5.03 -3.95 4.33
N GLY A 40 4.71 -4.11 5.62
CA GLY A 40 5.57 -3.61 6.69
C GLY A 40 5.33 -2.16 7.10
N VAL A 41 4.41 -1.44 6.45
CA VAL A 41 4.03 -0.10 6.87
C VAL A 41 2.70 -0.13 7.62
N LYS A 42 2.71 0.39 8.85
CA LYS A 42 1.50 0.66 9.65
C LYS A 42 1.24 2.16 9.72
N ARG A 43 -0.02 2.58 9.72
CA ARG A 43 -0.36 4.00 9.96
C ARG A 43 -0.13 4.33 11.43
N GLY A 44 0.62 5.40 11.67
CA GLY A 44 1.02 5.78 13.02
C GLY A 44 2.01 6.94 13.04
N PRO A 45 2.41 7.39 14.23
CA PRO A 45 3.40 8.45 14.39
C PRO A 45 4.71 8.08 13.69
N GLY A 46 5.25 9.01 12.90
CA GLY A 46 6.50 8.82 12.15
C GLY A 46 6.33 8.36 10.70
N LYS A 47 5.13 7.94 10.27
CA LYS A 47 4.85 7.57 8.88
C LYS A 47 4.13 8.69 8.14
N LYS A 48 4.58 9.00 6.93
CA LYS A 48 4.09 10.12 6.11
C LYS A 48 3.24 9.63 4.94
N ASN A 49 2.08 10.25 4.75
CA ASN A 49 1.24 10.02 3.58
C ASN A 49 1.97 10.45 2.29
N ARG A 50 1.82 9.66 1.22
CA ARG A 50 2.48 9.76 -0.09
C ARG A 50 4.00 9.55 -0.08
N VAL A 51 4.53 9.06 1.03
CA VAL A 51 5.95 8.72 1.19
C VAL A 51 6.06 7.28 1.68
N ASP A 52 5.52 7.01 2.86
CA ASP A 52 5.50 5.65 3.45
C ASP A 52 4.24 4.86 3.07
N TYR A 53 3.09 5.53 2.98
CA TYR A 53 1.80 4.93 2.59
C TYR A 53 1.06 5.86 1.64
N PHE A 54 0.06 5.36 0.91
CA PHE A 54 -0.59 6.11 -0.17
C PHE A 54 -2.09 6.27 0.06
N ASP A 55 -2.63 7.47 -0.22
CA ASP A 55 -4.08 7.72 -0.17
C ASP A 55 -4.81 7.44 -1.49
N SER A 56 -4.07 7.15 -2.56
CA SER A 56 -4.61 7.11 -3.92
C SER A 56 -4.01 5.97 -4.73
N ARG A 57 -4.88 5.21 -5.44
CA ARG A 57 -4.48 4.11 -6.33
C ARG A 57 -3.47 4.55 -7.40
N LYS A 58 -3.63 5.77 -7.92
CA LYS A 58 -2.72 6.37 -8.91
C LYS A 58 -1.28 6.47 -8.38
N LEU A 59 -1.10 6.81 -7.10
CA LEU A 59 0.23 6.91 -6.50
C LEU A 59 0.87 5.52 -6.32
N VAL A 60 0.06 4.51 -5.98
CA VAL A 60 0.50 3.12 -5.91
C VAL A 60 0.97 2.65 -7.29
N LEU A 61 0.17 2.88 -8.34
CA LEU A 61 0.54 2.54 -9.71
C LEU A 61 1.84 3.24 -10.14
N GLN A 62 1.96 4.54 -9.88
CA GLN A 62 3.16 5.30 -10.20
C GLN A 62 4.41 4.79 -9.47
N LEU A 63 4.26 4.38 -8.20
CA LEU A 63 5.35 3.74 -7.45
C LEU A 63 5.77 2.44 -8.14
N LEU A 64 4.81 1.57 -8.46
CA LEU A 64 5.08 0.27 -9.07
C LEU A 64 5.73 0.40 -10.45
N SER A 65 5.29 1.36 -11.26
CA SER A 65 5.92 1.68 -12.55
C SER A 65 7.35 2.22 -12.41
N CYS A 66 7.71 2.77 -11.25
CA CYS A 66 9.04 3.34 -10.99
C CYS A 66 9.99 2.35 -10.28
N LYS A 67 9.44 1.31 -9.62
CA LYS A 67 10.15 0.50 -8.62
C LYS A 67 10.47 -0.91 -9.11
N ASP A 68 11.04 -1.04 -10.31
CA ASP A 68 11.59 -2.29 -10.86
C ASP A 68 12.94 -2.69 -10.24
N GLY A 69 13.18 -2.48 -8.94
CA GLY A 69 14.46 -2.93 -8.35
C GLY A 69 14.80 -2.42 -6.95
N GLY A 70 14.07 -2.84 -5.92
CA GLY A 70 14.52 -2.54 -4.57
C GLY A 70 13.56 -3.00 -3.49
N ASP A 71 13.56 -4.30 -3.23
CA ASP A 71 13.19 -4.89 -1.96
C ASP A 71 13.96 -4.18 -0.83
N THR A 72 13.25 -3.49 0.05
CA THR A 72 13.80 -3.03 1.32
C THR A 72 12.70 -3.12 2.34
N GLU A 73 12.54 -4.34 2.85
CA GLU A 73 12.59 -4.67 4.27
C GLU A 73 12.13 -3.57 5.24
N ALA A 74 10.90 -3.70 5.71
CA ALA A 74 10.48 -3.15 6.99
C ALA A 74 9.57 -4.15 7.69
N SER A 75 10.12 -4.74 8.74
CA SER A 75 9.50 -5.69 9.64
C SER A 75 8.35 -5.07 10.45
N ALA A 76 7.51 -5.96 10.97
CA ALA A 76 6.65 -5.82 12.15
C ALA A 76 5.29 -5.16 11.94
N ALA A 77 4.28 -6.00 11.76
CA ALA A 77 2.91 -5.54 11.80
C ALA A 77 1.82 -6.59 12.12
N GLU A 78 2.15 -7.63 12.88
CA GLU A 78 1.20 -8.53 13.55
C GLU A 78 0.00 -7.75 14.13
N ALA A 79 -1.20 -8.23 13.85
CA ALA A 79 -2.45 -7.84 14.50
C ALA A 79 -3.19 -9.15 14.82
N PRO A 80 -3.27 -9.56 16.10
CA PRO A 80 -3.98 -10.76 16.48
C PRO A 80 -5.50 -10.51 16.40
N GLU A 81 -6.18 -11.53 15.93
CA GLU A 81 -7.62 -11.63 15.80
C GLU A 81 -8.22 -12.29 17.06
N GLN A 82 -9.41 -11.82 17.43
CA GLN A 82 -10.36 -12.27 18.48
C GLN A 82 -10.21 -11.68 19.90
#